data_AF-A0A396L0U6-F1
#
_entry.id   AF-A0A396L0U6-F1
#
_cell.length_a   1.000
_cell.length_b   1.000
_cell.length_c   1.000
_cell.angle_alpha   90.00
_cell.angle_beta   90.00
_cell.angle_gamma   90.00
#
_symmetry.space_group_name_H-M   'P 1'
#
loop_
_entity.id
_entity.type
_entity.pdbx_description
1 polymer ?
#
loop_
_entity_poly.entity_id
_entity_poly.type
_entity_poly.pdbx_seq_one_letter_code
_entity_poly.pdbx_strand_id
1 'polypeptide(L)'
;MTDSGWLHYRDLKSRCPTCKRPAHIAKRDGTFYFVDDEYNPFVRHAPVKTTEEVFRFFANGYRREHGTEPKVTGNRKLLESDILSGMGAVSAKIDS
;
A
#
# COMPACT_ATOMS: atom_id res chain seq x y z
N MET A 1 5.76 -20.42 -8.02
CA MET A 1 5.75 -19.19 -7.21
C MET A 1 4.40 -18.52 -7.44
N THR A 2 3.43 -18.76 -6.57
CA THR A 2 2.09 -18.18 -6.68
C THR A 2 2.20 -16.69 -6.38
N ASP A 3 2.23 -15.89 -7.43
CA ASP A 3 1.99 -14.45 -7.33
C ASP A 3 0.68 -14.30 -6.55
N SER A 4 0.70 -13.61 -5.41
CA SER A 4 -0.33 -13.69 -4.36
C SER A 4 -1.74 -13.16 -4.74
N GLY A 5 -2.00 -12.94 -6.04
CA GLY A 5 -3.23 -12.37 -6.58
C GLY A 5 -3.37 -10.86 -6.40
N TRP A 6 -2.43 -10.22 -5.72
CA TRP A 6 -2.45 -8.79 -5.46
C TRP A 6 -1.84 -7.98 -6.61
N LEU A 7 -2.62 -7.05 -7.13
CA LEU A 7 -2.22 -6.03 -8.09
C LEU A 7 -2.16 -4.69 -7.36
N HIS A 8 -0.96 -4.18 -7.10
CA HIS A 8 -0.77 -2.93 -6.35
C HIS A 8 -0.67 -1.73 -7.29
N TYR A 9 -1.42 -0.67 -6.99
CA TYR A 9 -1.35 0.63 -7.65
C TYR A 9 -0.66 1.61 -6.69
N ARG A 10 0.66 1.46 -6.52
CA ARG A 10 1.43 2.20 -5.51
C ARG A 10 1.43 3.71 -5.72
N ASP A 11 1.23 4.16 -6.95
CA ASP A 11 1.12 5.58 -7.27
C ASP A 11 -0.21 6.19 -6.79
N LEU A 12 -1.22 5.36 -6.53
CA LEU A 12 -2.50 5.80 -5.97
C LEU A 12 -2.40 5.91 -4.45
N LYS A 13 -1.59 6.88 -4.00
CA LYS A 13 -1.39 7.23 -2.60
C LYS A 13 -2.66 7.79 -1.97
N SER A 14 -2.92 7.39 -0.73
CA SER A 14 -4.13 7.71 0.01
C SER A 14 -3.90 7.56 1.52
N ARG A 15 -4.99 7.64 2.30
CA ARG A 15 -5.00 7.25 3.70
C ARG A 15 -6.07 6.19 3.92
N CYS A 16 -5.77 5.20 4.76
CA CYS A 16 -6.73 4.19 5.16
C CYS A 16 -7.97 4.87 5.78
N PRO A 17 -9.19 4.61 5.31
CA PRO A 17 -10.38 5.29 5.82
C PRO A 17 -10.66 4.94 7.29
N THR A 18 -10.15 3.80 7.77
CA THR A 18 -10.35 3.31 9.15
C THR A 18 -9.29 3.87 10.11
N CYS A 19 -8.01 3.62 9.88
CA CYS A 19 -6.94 4.00 10.82
C CYS A 19 -6.20 5.29 10.46
N LYS A 20 -6.53 5.92 9.32
CA LYS A 20 -5.94 7.17 8.80
C LYS A 20 -4.43 7.13 8.48
N ARG A 21 -3.79 5.95 8.62
CA ARG A 21 -2.39 5.73 8.22
C ARG A 21 -2.22 5.81 6.70
N PRO A 22 -1.00 6.10 6.21
CA PRO A 22 -0.69 6.05 4.78
C PRO A 22 -1.11 4.71 4.16
N ALA A 23 -1.74 4.78 2.98
CA ALA A 23 -2.23 3.61 2.28
C ALA A 23 -2.16 3.82 0.77
N HIS A 24 -2.12 2.74 0.00
CA HIS A 24 -2.32 2.75 -1.45
C HIS A 24 -3.43 1.78 -1.85
N ILE A 25 -3.92 1.93 -3.08
CA ILE A 25 -4.95 1.03 -3.60
C ILE A 25 -4.30 -0.24 -4.15
N ALA A 26 -4.88 -1.39 -3.82
CA ALA A 26 -4.56 -2.67 -4.43
C ALA A 26 -5.84 -3.39 -4.86
N LYS A 27 -5.73 -4.28 -5.85
CA LYS A 27 -6.81 -5.15 -6.30
C LYS A 27 -6.44 -6.60 -6.05
N ARG A 28 -7.41 -7.39 -5.59
CA ARG A 28 -7.31 -8.84 -5.47
C ARG A 28 -8.66 -9.47 -5.74
N ASP A 29 -8.67 -10.52 -6.56
CA ASP A 29 -9.88 -11.30 -6.86
C ASP A 29 -11.07 -10.41 -7.30
N GLY A 30 -10.79 -9.44 -8.17
CA GLY A 30 -11.80 -8.48 -8.65
C GLY A 30 -12.16 -7.34 -7.68
N THR A 31 -11.78 -7.42 -6.40
CA THR A 31 -12.12 -6.44 -5.37
C THR A 31 -10.96 -5.47 -5.10
N PHE A 32 -11.27 -4.20 -4.82
CA PHE A 32 -10.29 -3.18 -4.46
C PHE A 32 -10.15 -3.03 -2.95
N TYR A 33 -8.96 -2.63 -2.51
CA TYR A 33 -8.61 -2.46 -1.11
C TYR A 33 -7.70 -1.27 -0.92
N PHE A 34 -7.83 -0.59 0.22
CA PHE A 34 -6.77 0.22 0.80
C PHE A 34 -5.83 -0.72 1.57
N VAL A 35 -4.56 -0.74 1.18
CA VAL A 35 -3.51 -1.53 1.82
C VAL A 35 -2.43 -0.62 2.35
N ASP A 36 -1.68 -1.11 3.34
CA ASP A 36 -0.63 -0.33 3.97
C ASP A 36 0.44 0.08 2.95
N ASP A 37 0.78 1.37 2.96
CA ASP A 37 1.79 1.94 2.08
C ASP A 37 3.16 2.03 2.75
N GLU A 38 3.21 1.94 4.08
CA GLU A 38 4.45 1.92 4.83
C GLU A 38 5.08 0.54 4.78
N TYR A 39 6.37 0.52 4.45
CA TYR A 39 7.16 -0.69 4.43
C TYR A 39 7.67 -1.04 5.83
N ASN A 40 6.75 -1.13 6.79
CA ASN A 40 7.06 -1.64 8.11
C ASN A 40 6.43 -3.04 8.25
N PRO A 41 7.21 -4.13 8.32
CA PRO A 41 6.63 -5.46 8.52
C PRO A 41 5.92 -5.63 9.86
N PHE A 42 6.21 -4.77 10.86
CA PHE A 42 5.68 -4.85 12.21
C PHE A 42 4.46 -3.95 12.46
N VAL A 43 4.25 -2.95 11.61
CA VAL A 43 3.17 -1.96 11.78
C VAL A 43 2.35 -1.90 10.49
N ARG A 44 1.58 -2.97 10.23
CA ARG A 44 0.67 -3.05 9.07
C ARG A 44 -0.78 -2.96 9.51
N HIS A 45 -1.60 -2.21 8.78
CA HIS A 45 -3.05 -2.33 8.89
C HIS A 45 -3.60 -3.44 7.99
N ALA A 46 -4.73 -4.03 8.40
CA ALA A 46 -5.44 -5.00 7.57
C ALA A 46 -5.98 -4.33 6.29
N PRO A 47 -6.02 -5.03 5.13
CA PRO A 47 -6.63 -4.50 3.92
C PRO A 47 -8.09 -4.09 4.16
N VAL A 48 -8.45 -2.87 3.77
CA VAL A 48 -9.82 -2.36 3.92
C VAL A 48 -10.49 -2.35 2.55
N LYS A 49 -11.58 -3.11 2.40
CA LYS A 49 -12.33 -3.18 1.13
C LYS A 49 -12.82 -1.81 0.68
N THR A 50 -12.82 -1.60 -0.62
CA THR A 50 -13.37 -0.40 -1.25
C THR A 50 -14.05 -0.74 -2.58
N THR A 51 -14.77 0.23 -3.15
CA THR A 51 -15.52 0.06 -4.40
C THR A 51 -14.67 0.43 -5.62
N GLU A 52 -15.10 -0.02 -6.80
CA GLU A 52 -14.48 0.38 -8.06
C GLU A 52 -14.61 1.89 -8.31
N GLU A 53 -15.70 2.53 -7.87
CA GLU A 53 -15.91 3.97 -8.01
C GLU A 53 -14.85 4.77 -7.25
N VAL A 54 -14.51 4.34 -6.03
CA VAL A 54 -13.42 4.94 -5.24
C VAL A 54 -12.09 4.74 -5.96
N PHE A 55 -11.81 3.54 -6.47
CA PHE A 55 -10.61 3.32 -7.30
C PHE A 55 -10.56 4.27 -8.50
N ARG A 56 -11.66 4.41 -9.26
CA ARG A 56 -11.75 5.30 -10.41
C ARG A 56 -11.53 6.76 -10.02
N PHE A 57 -12.01 7.20 -8.85
CA PHE A 57 -11.76 8.54 -8.34
C PHE A 57 -10.24 8.81 -8.22
N PHE A 58 -9.50 7.91 -7.58
CA PHE A 58 -8.05 8.03 -7.44
C PHE A 58 -7.31 7.91 -8.79
N ALA A 59 -7.67 6.93 -9.61
CA ALA A 59 -7.06 6.74 -10.93
C ALA A 59 -7.29 7.96 -11.85
N ASN A 60 -8.49 8.54 -11.83
CA ASN A 60 -8.80 9.76 -12.57
C ASN A 60 -8.04 10.97 -12.02
N GLY A 61 -7.87 11.06 -10.69
CA GLY A 61 -7.00 12.05 -10.06
C GLY A 61 -5.57 11.96 -10.60
N TYR A 62 -4.96 10.77 -10.49
CA TYR A 62 -3.61 10.50 -10.96
C TYR A 62 -3.42 10.82 -12.45
N ARG A 63 -4.36 10.39 -13.31
CA ARG A 63 -4.31 10.66 -14.76
C ARG A 63 -4.34 12.15 -15.07
N ARG A 64 -5.16 12.92 -14.36
CA ARG A 64 -5.23 14.38 -14.53
C ARG A 64 -3.93 15.07 -14.12
N GLU A 65 -3.28 14.58 -13.06
CA GLU A 65 -2.04 15.15 -12.55
C GLU A 65 -0.80 14.75 -13.36
N HIS A 66 -0.74 13.49 -13.81
CA HIS A 66 0.48 12.92 -14.39
C HIS A 66 0.36 12.56 -15.88
N GLY A 67 -0.82 12.72 -16.49
CA GLY A 67 -1.05 12.45 -17.92
C GLY A 67 -0.91 10.97 -18.31
N THR A 68 -0.82 10.05 -17.34
CA THR A 68 -0.57 8.62 -17.57
C THR A 68 -1.40 7.75 -16.63
N GLU A 69 -1.63 6.50 -17.01
CA GLU A 69 -2.31 5.51 -16.17
C GLU A 69 -1.44 5.10 -14.96
N PRO A 70 -2.02 4.87 -13.77
CA PRO A 70 -1.27 4.40 -12.62
C PRO A 70 -0.67 3.02 -12.88
N LYS A 71 0.60 2.84 -12.51
CA LYS A 71 1.29 1.59 -12.81
C LYS A 71 0.81 0.46 -11.90
N VAL A 72 0.42 -0.66 -12.51
CA VAL A 72 0.23 -1.91 -11.77
C VAL A 72 1.58 -2.50 -11.45
N THR A 73 1.75 -2.86 -10.19
CA THR A 73 2.97 -3.46 -9.67
C THR A 73 2.60 -4.72 -8.88
N GLY A 74 3.43 -5.77 -8.99
CA GLY A 74 3.22 -6.99 -8.21
C GLY A 74 3.58 -6.81 -6.74
N ASN A 75 3.64 -7.92 -6.02
CA ASN A 75 4.26 -7.92 -4.70
C ASN A 75 5.69 -7.42 -4.78
N ARG A 76 6.07 -6.52 -3.86
CA ARG A 76 7.47 -6.19 -3.68
C ARG A 76 8.16 -7.38 -3.03
N LYS A 77 9.30 -7.82 -3.58
CA LYS A 77 10.15 -8.81 -2.94
C LYS A 77 10.81 -8.15 -1.72
N LEU A 78 10.61 -8.74 -0.54
CA LEU A 78 11.29 -8.29 0.67
C LEU A 78 12.79 -8.46 0.53
N LEU A 79 13.54 -7.35 0.62
CA LEU A 79 14.99 -7.36 0.71
C LEU A 79 15.40 -7.32 2.18
N GLU A 80 16.52 -7.95 2.52
CA GLU A 80 17.04 -8.01 3.90
C GLU A 80 17.26 -6.61 4.49
N SER A 81 17.67 -5.65 3.66
CA SER A 81 17.84 -4.25 4.07
C SER A 81 16.55 -3.60 4.59
N ASP A 82 15.40 -3.97 4.02
CA ASP A 82 14.13 -3.42 4.47
C ASP A 82 13.72 -3.97 5.86
N ILE A 83 14.09 -5.22 6.16
CA ILE A 83 13.83 -5.86 7.46
C ILE A 83 14.67 -5.17 8.54
N LEU A 84 15.96 -4.97 8.24
CA LEU A 84 16.90 -4.33 9.15
C LEU A 84 16.54 -2.86 9.44
N SER A 85 16.08 -2.12 8.42
CA SER A 85 15.62 -0.74 8.59
C SER A 85 14.34 -0.65 9.45
N GLY A 86 13.42 -1.61 9.31
CA GLY A 86 12.22 -1.70 10.15
C GLY A 86 12.53 -1.99 11.63
N MET A 87 13.57 -2.78 11.92
CA MET A 87 13.99 -3.10 13.29
C MET A 87 14.66 -1.93 14.01
N GLY A 88 15.39 -1.07 13.28
CA GLY A 88 16.01 0.14 13.85
C GLY A 88 14.99 1.12 14.44
N ALA A 89 13.76 1.15 13.91
CA ALA A 89 12.66 1.97 14.44
C ALA A 89 12.03 1.42 15.73
N VAL A 90 12.23 0.13 16.04
CA VAL A 90 11.66 -0.51 17.25
C VAL A 90 12.59 -0.34 18.46
N SER A 91 13.89 -0.08 18.24
CA SER A 91 14.89 -0.05 19.32
C SER A 91 15.03 1.30 20.04
N ALA A 92 14.28 2.34 19.64
CA ALA A 92 14.36 3.68 20.23
C ALA A 92 13.22 3.96 21.21
N LYS A 93 12.89 3.03 22.11
CA LYS A 93 12.13 3.28 23.35
C LYS A 93 12.53 2.26 24.44
N ILE A 94 13.76 2.37 24.92
CA ILE A 94 14.08 1.95 26.29
C ILE A 94 14.66 3.22 26.91
N ASP A 95 13.78 4.02 27.51
CA ASP A 95 14.17 5.18 28.32
C ASP A 95 15.08 4.70 29.45
N SER A 96 16.23 5.37 29.60
CA SER A 96 17.12 5.25 30.75
C SER A 96 17.02 6.48 31.63
#